data_AF-A0A7K1ZR20-F1
#
_entry.id   AF-A0A7K1ZR20-F1
#
_cell.length_a   1.000
_cell.length_b   1.000
_cell.length_c   1.000
_cell.angle_alpha   90.00
_cell.angle_beta   90.00
_cell.angle_gamma   90.00
#
_symmetry.space_group_name_H-M   'P 1'
#
loop_
_entity.id
_entity.type
_entity.pdbx_description
1 polymer ?
#
loop_
_entity_poly.entity_id
_entity_poly.type
_entity_poly.pdbx_seq_one_letter_code
_entity_poly.pdbx_strand_id
1 'polypeptide(L)'
;MAELTHITLKGFKSIKELEIGLGPINVLIGPNGAGKSNFISFFRMLNELIEGHLQLFVARSGGANAMLHYGTKVTNSIDAELYFGRGGHEHDSYEYGGYQIQLTPTEDDKLVFVKEILHFKHPTESLDNEGLESGHKKALTPEECKNLSEEAMGGGHTEALAPRWRPEESMFDEIKNVAAMVGPW
;
A
#
# COMPACT_ATOMS: atom_id res chain seq x y z
N MET A 1 -9.64 13.50 -4.78
CA MET A 1 -8.64 12.77 -4.00
C MET A 1 -9.06 11.31 -4.07
N ALA A 2 -8.16 10.41 -4.41
CA ALA A 2 -8.41 8.99 -4.25
C ALA A 2 -8.34 8.66 -2.76
N GLU A 3 -9.20 7.74 -2.37
CA GLU A 3 -9.38 7.28 -1.02
C GLU A 3 -9.08 5.78 -0.99
N LEU A 4 -8.53 5.28 0.11
CA LEU A 4 -8.41 3.85 0.31
C LEU A 4 -9.81 3.27 0.46
N THR A 5 -10.23 2.47 -0.52
CA THR A 5 -11.60 1.91 -0.59
C THR A 5 -11.64 0.45 -0.20
N HIS A 6 -10.53 -0.27 -0.37
CA HIS A 6 -10.45 -1.69 -0.04
C HIS A 6 -9.04 -2.08 0.38
N ILE A 7 -8.95 -3.00 1.34
CA ILE A 7 -7.69 -3.56 1.82
C ILE A 7 -7.83 -5.06 2.08
N THR A 8 -6.86 -5.82 1.58
CA THR A 8 -6.60 -7.20 2.01
C THR A 8 -5.29 -7.24 2.78
N LEU A 9 -5.26 -8.02 3.86
CA LEU A 9 -4.07 -8.22 4.69
C LEU A 9 -4.01 -9.65 5.19
N LYS A 10 -2.89 -10.33 4.97
CA LYS A 10 -2.67 -11.71 5.42
C LYS A 10 -1.34 -11.84 6.14
N GLY A 11 -1.31 -12.73 7.13
CA GLY A 11 -0.07 -13.13 7.80
C GLY A 11 0.55 -12.10 8.74
N PHE A 12 -0.18 -11.06 9.18
CA PHE A 12 0.36 -9.96 9.99
C PHE A 12 -0.06 -10.04 11.47
N LYS A 13 0.89 -10.25 12.38
CA LYS A 13 0.67 -10.28 13.84
C LYS A 13 -0.51 -11.19 14.23
N SER A 14 -1.56 -10.67 14.86
CA SER A 14 -2.74 -11.49 15.18
C SER A 14 -3.69 -11.72 14.00
N ILE A 15 -3.43 -11.12 12.84
CA ILE A 15 -4.29 -11.18 11.66
C ILE A 15 -3.79 -12.28 10.75
N LYS A 16 -4.54 -13.39 10.70
CA LYS A 16 -4.30 -14.45 9.73
C LYS A 16 -4.67 -13.99 8.32
N GLU A 17 -5.87 -13.44 8.19
CA GLU A 17 -6.46 -12.95 6.95
C GLU A 17 -7.54 -11.92 7.29
N LEU A 18 -7.59 -10.85 6.51
CA LEU A 18 -8.52 -9.74 6.65
C LEU A 18 -8.81 -9.17 5.28
N GLU A 19 -10.08 -8.87 5.03
CA GLU A 19 -10.57 -8.19 3.83
C GLU A 19 -11.65 -7.20 4.27
N ILE A 20 -11.44 -5.91 4.00
CA ILE A 20 -12.34 -4.84 4.45
C ILE A 20 -12.51 -3.79 3.35
N GLY A 21 -13.77 -3.46 3.06
CA GLY A 21 -14.14 -2.22 2.37
C GLY A 21 -14.13 -1.03 3.34
N LEU A 22 -13.52 0.06 2.93
CA LEU A 22 -13.33 1.26 3.75
C LEU A 22 -14.18 2.41 3.18
N GLY A 23 -14.88 3.10 4.08
CA GLY A 23 -15.59 4.33 3.77
C GLY A 23 -14.84 5.57 4.27
N PRO A 24 -15.42 6.77 4.13
CA PRO A 24 -14.83 8.01 4.62
C PRO A 24 -14.61 8.03 6.14
N ILE A 25 -15.43 7.27 6.90
CA ILE A 25 -15.31 7.09 8.35
C ILE A 25 -15.46 5.60 8.65
N ASN A 26 -14.47 5.02 9.33
CA ASN A 26 -14.46 3.61 9.70
C ASN A 26 -14.39 3.46 11.22
N VAL A 27 -15.34 2.71 11.81
CA VAL A 27 -15.36 2.43 13.24
C VAL A 27 -15.05 0.95 13.47
N LEU A 28 -13.89 0.66 14.08
CA LEU A 28 -13.46 -0.70 14.37
C LEU A 28 -14.04 -1.19 15.70
N ILE A 29 -14.98 -2.13 15.66
CA ILE A 29 -15.65 -2.70 16.85
C ILE A 29 -15.28 -4.18 17.01
N GLY A 30 -15.00 -4.61 18.23
CA GLY A 30 -14.74 -6.02 18.54
C GLY A 30 -14.15 -6.24 19.93
N PRO A 31 -14.05 -7.49 20.41
CA PRO A 31 -13.50 -7.80 21.74
C PRO A 31 -12.00 -7.47 21.85
N ASN A 32 -11.47 -7.50 23.08
CA ASN A 32 -10.03 -7.41 23.31
C ASN A 32 -9.31 -8.57 22.63
N GLY A 33 -8.20 -8.28 21.94
CA GLY A 33 -7.47 -9.29 21.18
C GLY A 33 -8.03 -9.62 19.79
N ALA A 34 -9.14 -9.02 19.35
CA ALA A 34 -9.70 -9.22 18.00
C ALA A 34 -8.80 -8.74 16.84
N GLY A 35 -7.65 -8.13 17.14
CA GLY A 35 -6.71 -7.65 16.12
C GLY A 35 -6.86 -6.20 15.69
N LYS A 36 -7.77 -5.42 16.28
CA LYS A 36 -7.99 -3.99 15.96
C LYS A 36 -6.69 -3.17 16.00
N SER A 37 -5.93 -3.25 17.10
CA SER A 37 -4.66 -2.53 17.24
C SER A 37 -3.57 -3.05 16.28
N ASN A 38 -3.63 -4.33 15.90
CA ASN A 38 -2.72 -4.87 14.89
C ASN A 38 -3.09 -4.37 13.49
N PHE A 39 -4.37 -4.23 13.18
CA PHE A 39 -4.79 -3.62 11.93
C PHE A 39 -4.32 -2.16 11.82
N ILE A 40 -4.45 -1.38 12.89
CA ILE A 40 -3.87 -0.02 12.93
C ILE A 40 -2.33 -0.05 12.82
N SER A 41 -1.68 -1.01 13.49
CA SER A 41 -0.22 -1.19 13.40
C SER A 41 0.26 -1.54 12.00
N PHE A 42 -0.57 -2.13 11.14
CA PHE A 42 -0.21 -2.40 9.75
C PHE A 42 -0.01 -1.08 8.98
N PHE A 43 -0.89 -0.09 9.15
CA PHE A 43 -0.72 1.21 8.51
C PHE A 43 0.53 1.96 9.00
N ARG A 44 0.91 1.77 10.26
CA ARG A 44 2.20 2.29 10.77
C ARG A 44 3.40 1.63 10.08
N MET A 45 3.34 0.31 9.87
CA MET A 45 4.36 -0.39 9.08
C MET A 45 4.41 0.11 7.65
N LEU A 46 3.24 0.32 7.02
CA LEU A 46 3.14 0.83 5.66
C LEU A 46 3.78 2.22 5.54
N ASN A 47 3.55 3.10 6.50
CA ASN A 47 4.20 4.42 6.56
C ASN A 47 5.73 4.29 6.60
N GLU A 48 6.25 3.50 7.54
CA GLU A 48 7.70 3.28 7.67
C GLU A 48 8.30 2.60 6.43
N LEU A 49 7.51 1.76 5.74
CA LEU A 49 7.90 1.15 4.47
C LEU A 49 8.09 2.22 3.38
N ILE A 50 7.12 3.14 3.23
CA ILE A 50 7.16 4.22 2.23
C ILE A 50 8.31 5.20 2.51
N GLU A 51 8.58 5.47 3.78
CA GLU A 51 9.71 6.31 4.21
C GLU A 51 11.07 5.59 4.13
N GLY A 52 11.11 4.34 3.66
CA GLY A 52 12.36 3.56 3.53
C GLY A 52 12.94 3.08 4.87
N HIS A 53 12.16 3.14 5.95
CA HIS A 53 12.54 2.79 7.32
C HIS A 53 12.05 1.39 7.75
N LEU A 54 11.60 0.54 6.82
CA LEU A 54 11.06 -0.80 7.12
C LEU A 54 11.94 -1.61 8.08
N GLN A 55 13.25 -1.67 7.85
CA GLN A 55 14.15 -2.48 8.68
C GLN A 55 14.26 -1.94 10.11
N LEU A 56 14.27 -0.62 10.27
CA LEU A 56 14.28 0.02 11.59
C LEU A 56 12.98 -0.28 12.33
N PHE A 57 11.85 -0.19 11.64
CA PHE A 57 10.54 -0.51 12.20
C PHE A 57 10.44 -1.99 12.62
N VAL A 58 10.90 -2.91 11.79
CA VAL A 58 10.93 -4.35 12.10
C VAL A 58 11.82 -4.62 13.32
N ALA A 59 13.02 -4.06 13.36
CA ALA A 59 13.92 -4.21 14.50
C ALA A 59 13.29 -3.68 15.80
N ARG A 60 12.66 -2.50 15.77
CA ARG A 60 11.94 -1.92 16.92
C ARG A 60 10.72 -2.73 17.33
N SER A 61 10.13 -3.48 16.41
CA SER A 61 8.96 -4.33 16.65
C SER A 61 9.32 -5.72 17.19
N GLY A 62 10.60 -6.00 17.43
CA GLY A 62 11.08 -7.31 17.91
C GLY A 62 11.42 -8.30 16.80
N GLY A 63 11.72 -7.80 15.60
CA GLY A 63 12.14 -8.60 14.45
C GLY A 63 11.00 -9.17 13.61
N ALA A 64 11.34 -9.77 12.48
CA ALA A 64 10.37 -10.31 11.52
C ALA A 64 9.46 -11.37 12.16
N ASN A 65 9.99 -12.24 13.03
CA ASN A 65 9.18 -13.25 13.71
C ASN A 65 8.03 -12.65 14.53
N ALA A 66 8.21 -11.46 15.13
CA ALA A 66 7.14 -10.78 15.86
C ALA A 66 6.08 -10.15 14.93
N MET A 67 6.43 -9.93 13.67
CA MET A 67 5.58 -9.32 12.65
C MET A 67 4.69 -10.34 11.95
N LEU A 68 5.15 -11.58 11.78
CA LEU A 68 4.38 -12.63 11.14
C LEU A 68 3.33 -13.27 12.05
N HIS A 69 2.24 -13.74 11.45
CA HIS A 69 1.16 -14.40 12.17
C HIS A 69 1.62 -15.72 12.80
N TYR A 70 1.63 -15.78 14.13
CA TYR A 70 2.23 -16.86 14.89
C TYR A 70 3.70 -17.17 14.52
N GLY A 71 4.41 -16.14 14.03
CA GLY A 71 5.82 -16.20 13.71
C GLY A 71 6.18 -16.99 12.45
N THR A 72 7.49 -17.05 12.18
CA THR A 72 8.07 -17.61 10.95
C THR A 72 7.90 -19.12 10.82
N LYS A 73 7.57 -19.81 11.93
CA LYS A 73 7.29 -21.26 11.92
C LYS A 73 5.91 -21.60 11.36
N VAL A 74 4.98 -20.64 11.36
CA VAL A 74 3.59 -20.85 10.96
C VAL A 74 3.27 -20.09 9.69
N THR A 75 3.82 -18.89 9.54
CA THR A 75 3.55 -18.00 8.41
C THR A 75 4.86 -17.66 7.71
N ASN A 76 4.87 -17.68 6.38
CA ASN A 76 6.07 -17.45 5.56
C ASN A 76 6.10 -16.07 4.90
N SER A 77 4.97 -15.35 4.91
CA SER A 77 4.85 -14.03 4.29
C SER A 77 3.81 -13.16 4.97
N ILE A 78 3.99 -11.85 4.83
CA ILE A 78 2.94 -10.85 5.00
C ILE A 78 2.55 -10.39 3.61
N ASP A 79 1.26 -10.48 3.30
CA ASP A 79 0.70 -10.12 2.01
C ASP A 79 -0.32 -9.00 2.22
N ALA A 80 -0.23 -7.94 1.42
CA ALA A 80 -1.21 -6.87 1.48
C ALA A 80 -1.52 -6.32 0.08
N GLU A 81 -2.80 -6.04 -0.15
CA GLU A 81 -3.28 -5.33 -1.34
C GLU A 81 -4.18 -4.17 -0.91
N LEU A 82 -3.89 -2.99 -1.44
CA LEU A 82 -4.62 -1.76 -1.18
C LEU A 82 -5.20 -1.25 -2.48
N TYR A 83 -6.47 -0.87 -2.49
CA TYR A 83 -7.15 -0.33 -3.66
C TYR A 83 -7.64 1.09 -3.40
N PHE A 84 -7.33 1.98 -4.34
CA PHE A 84 -7.63 3.40 -4.26
C PHE A 84 -8.68 3.78 -5.30
N GLY A 85 -9.74 4.46 -4.85
CA GLY A 85 -10.90 4.83 -5.66
C GLY A 85 -11.37 6.25 -5.34
N ARG A 86 -12.29 6.82 -6.14
CA ARG A 86 -13.03 8.01 -5.69
C ARG A 86 -14.19 7.56 -4.80
N GLY A 87 -14.27 8.11 -3.59
CA GLY A 87 -15.46 8.03 -2.75
C GLY A 87 -16.64 8.74 -3.43
N GLY A 88 -17.62 7.96 -3.89
CA GLY A 88 -18.86 8.43 -4.50
C GLY A 88 -19.90 7.30 -4.45
N HIS A 89 -21.10 7.63 -3.99
CA HIS A 89 -22.16 6.69 -3.66
C HIS A 89 -22.45 5.63 -4.74
N GLU A 90 -22.47 4.37 -4.29
CA GLU A 90 -23.13 3.13 -4.76
C GLU A 90 -23.12 2.73 -6.25
N HIS A 91 -22.75 3.55 -7.23
CA HIS A 91 -22.92 3.15 -8.64
C HIS A 91 -21.76 3.49 -9.60
N ASP A 92 -20.66 4.12 -9.16
CA ASP A 92 -19.58 4.52 -10.09
C ASP A 92 -18.18 4.63 -9.41
N SER A 93 -17.86 3.69 -8.52
CA SER A 93 -16.52 3.64 -7.90
C SER A 93 -15.51 3.07 -8.90
N TYR A 94 -14.94 3.94 -9.73
CA TYR A 94 -13.75 3.62 -10.50
C TYR A 94 -12.57 3.45 -9.53
N GLU A 95 -11.96 2.27 -9.51
CA GLU A 95 -10.64 2.04 -8.92
C GLU A 95 -9.60 2.70 -9.83
N TYR A 96 -8.85 3.67 -9.29
CA TYR A 96 -7.84 4.42 -10.05
C TYR A 96 -6.45 3.79 -9.93
N GLY A 97 -6.22 2.95 -8.93
CA GLY A 97 -4.96 2.25 -8.76
C GLY A 97 -4.95 1.35 -7.53
N GLY A 98 -3.83 0.65 -7.36
CA GLY A 98 -3.64 -0.23 -6.21
C GLY A 98 -2.17 -0.45 -5.88
N TYR A 99 -1.91 -0.86 -4.65
CA TYR A 99 -0.58 -1.19 -4.16
C TYR A 99 -0.58 -2.58 -3.57
N GLN A 100 0.30 -3.44 -4.08
CA GLN A 100 0.43 -4.81 -3.63
C GLN A 100 1.85 -5.09 -3.15
N ILE A 101 1.96 -5.62 -1.94
CA ILE A 101 3.23 -6.04 -1.35
C ILE A 101 3.16 -7.48 -0.87
N GLN A 102 4.32 -8.15 -0.96
CA GLN A 102 4.59 -9.40 -0.27
C GLN A 102 5.96 -9.29 0.39
N LEU A 103 5.99 -9.44 1.71
CA LEU A 103 7.20 -9.42 2.53
C LEU A 103 7.46 -10.81 3.09
N THR A 104 8.70 -11.28 3.03
CA THR A 104 9.12 -12.57 3.60
C THR A 104 10.22 -12.37 4.64
N PRO A 105 10.25 -13.17 5.72
CA PRO A 105 11.32 -13.09 6.71
C PRO A 105 12.63 -13.65 6.14
N THR A 106 13.75 -13.07 6.57
CA THR A 106 15.09 -13.64 6.35
C THR A 106 15.57 -14.40 7.58
N GLU A 107 16.68 -15.15 7.45
CA GLU A 107 17.35 -15.78 8.59
C GLU A 107 17.80 -14.76 9.65
N ASP A 108 18.20 -13.56 9.22
CA ASP A 108 18.59 -12.44 10.10
C ASP A 108 17.41 -11.67 10.72
N ASP A 109 16.21 -12.27 10.76
CA ASP A 109 14.99 -11.69 11.37
C ASP A 109 14.57 -10.32 10.78
N LYS A 110 14.88 -10.10 9.50
CA LYS A 110 14.46 -8.94 8.69
C LYS A 110 13.27 -9.31 7.81
N LEU A 111 12.57 -8.31 7.28
CA LEU A 111 11.56 -8.49 6.24
C LEU A 111 12.07 -7.94 4.91
N VAL A 112 11.98 -8.73 3.84
CA VAL A 112 12.39 -8.29 2.50
C VAL A 112 11.24 -8.47 1.51
N PHE A 113 11.22 -7.62 0.47
CA PHE A 113 10.23 -7.71 -0.59
C PHE A 113 10.46 -8.96 -1.45
N VAL A 114 9.41 -9.74 -1.60
CA VAL A 114 9.26 -10.73 -2.67
C VAL A 114 8.53 -10.09 -3.86
N LYS A 115 7.56 -9.22 -3.55
CA LYS A 115 6.71 -8.55 -4.53
C LYS A 115 6.40 -7.14 -4.05
N GLU A 116 6.49 -6.20 -4.98
CA GLU A 116 6.07 -4.81 -4.82
C GLU A 116 5.52 -4.37 -6.18
N ILE A 117 4.21 -4.13 -6.25
CA ILE A 117 3.52 -3.78 -7.51
C ILE A 117 2.60 -2.60 -7.27
N LEU A 118 2.69 -1.65 -8.19
CA LEU A 118 1.77 -0.53 -8.33
C LEU A 118 0.87 -0.81 -9.54
N HIS A 119 -0.44 -0.84 -9.29
CA HIS A 119 -1.48 -1.03 -10.32
C HIS A 119 -2.06 0.32 -10.68
N PHE A 120 -2.28 0.55 -11.98
CA PHE A 120 -2.96 1.73 -12.50
C PHE A 120 -4.10 1.27 -13.41
N LYS A 121 -5.29 1.85 -13.24
CA LYS A 121 -6.40 1.64 -14.17
C LYS A 121 -6.71 2.97 -14.85
N HIS A 122 -6.53 3.02 -16.17
CA HIS A 122 -6.86 4.22 -16.92
C HIS A 122 -8.39 4.41 -16.95
N PRO A 123 -8.91 5.64 -16.72
CA PRO A 123 -10.35 5.91 -16.72
C PRO A 123 -11.06 5.70 -18.08
N THR A 124 -10.34 5.35 -19.15
CA THR A 124 -10.89 5.26 -20.52
C THR A 124 -11.19 3.85 -21.00
N GLU A 125 -11.01 2.81 -20.17
CA GLU A 125 -11.31 1.42 -20.56
C GLU A 125 -12.71 0.96 -20.12
N SER A 126 -13.71 1.58 -20.73
CA SER A 126 -15.04 1.01 -21.04
C SER A 126 -15.73 2.04 -21.94
N LEU A 127 -15.78 1.88 -23.26
CA LEU A 127 -16.53 0.91 -24.06
C LEU A 127 -15.66 0.69 -25.33
N ASP A 128 -15.17 -0.51 -25.63
CA ASP A 128 -15.90 -1.47 -26.45
C ASP A 128 -15.29 -2.88 -26.29
N ASN A 129 -16.18 -3.87 -26.31
CA ASN A 129 -15.81 -5.29 -26.39
C ASN A 129 -15.01 -5.54 -27.67
N GLU A 130 -13.73 -5.90 -27.53
CA GLU A 130 -13.04 -6.99 -28.25
C GLU A 130 -11.52 -6.82 -28.10
N GLY A 131 -10.89 -7.73 -27.37
CA GLY A 131 -9.50 -8.11 -27.56
C GLY A 131 -8.41 -7.13 -27.12
N LEU A 132 -7.44 -7.71 -26.40
CA LEU A 132 -6.04 -7.29 -26.35
C LEU A 132 -5.66 -6.16 -25.36
N GLU A 133 -5.03 -6.62 -24.26
CA GLU A 133 -3.84 -6.03 -23.60
C GLU A 133 -3.70 -4.50 -23.51
N SER A 134 -4.00 -3.89 -22.36
CA SER A 134 -3.31 -2.64 -21.95
C SER A 134 -3.36 -2.29 -20.46
N GLY A 135 -3.39 -3.29 -19.56
CA GLY A 135 -2.93 -3.05 -18.19
C GLY A 135 -1.39 -2.97 -18.18
N HIS A 136 -0.81 -1.78 -18.27
CA HIS A 136 0.64 -1.60 -18.06
C HIS A 136 1.00 -1.99 -16.62
N LYS A 137 1.30 -3.28 -16.41
CA LYS A 137 1.89 -3.81 -15.18
C LYS A 137 3.34 -3.36 -15.13
N LYS A 138 3.62 -2.17 -14.61
CA LYS A 138 5.00 -1.80 -14.30
C LYS A 138 5.29 -2.20 -12.85
N ALA A 139 5.99 -3.31 -12.67
CA ALA A 139 6.69 -3.55 -11.41
C ALA A 139 7.81 -2.51 -11.33
N LEU A 140 7.60 -1.48 -10.52
CA LEU A 140 8.63 -0.49 -10.24
C LEU A 140 9.60 -1.14 -9.24
N THR A 141 10.88 -1.10 -9.56
CA THR A 141 11.93 -1.54 -8.64
C THR A 141 12.02 -0.59 -7.44
N PRO A 142 12.56 -1.04 -6.29
CA PRO A 142 12.76 -0.16 -5.13
C PRO A 142 13.59 1.11 -5.44
N GLU A 143 14.53 1.03 -6.37
CA GLU A 143 15.31 2.18 -6.86
C GLU A 143 14.45 3.14 -7.70
N GLU A 144 13.58 2.63 -8.56
CA GLU A 144 12.65 3.48 -9.34
C GLU A 144 11.64 4.19 -8.43
N CYS A 145 11.12 3.51 -7.39
CA CYS A 145 10.26 4.14 -6.38
C CYS A 145 10.99 5.26 -5.62
N LYS A 146 12.25 5.03 -5.25
CA LYS A 146 13.08 6.02 -4.54
C LYS A 146 13.39 7.23 -5.42
N ASN A 147 13.77 7.02 -6.68
CA ASN A 147 14.06 8.10 -7.62
C ASN A 147 12.84 8.97 -7.91
N LEU A 148 11.65 8.36 -8.04
CA LEU A 148 10.39 9.10 -8.19
C LEU A 148 10.09 9.98 -6.95
N SER A 149 10.45 9.51 -5.75
CA SER A 149 10.28 10.28 -4.51
C SER A 149 11.28 11.44 -4.36
N GLU A 150 12.51 11.30 -4.88
CA GLU A 150 13.57 12.32 -4.85
C GLU A 150 13.35 13.39 -5.94
N GLU A 151 12.90 12.99 -7.15
CA GLU A 151 12.54 13.92 -8.23
C GLU A 151 11.37 14.83 -7.84
N ALA A 152 10.35 14.30 -7.16
CA ALA A 152 9.21 15.06 -6.66
C ALA A 152 9.60 16.12 -5.59
N MET A 153 10.75 15.92 -4.91
CA MET A 153 11.25 16.80 -3.84
C MET A 153 12.31 17.80 -4.31
N GLY A 154 12.83 17.68 -5.55
CA GLY A 154 14.02 18.41 -6.04
C GLY A 154 13.82 19.47 -7.13
N GLY A 155 12.60 19.67 -7.65
CA GLY A 155 12.38 20.47 -8.87
C GLY A 155 12.20 21.98 -8.68
N GLY A 156 13.29 22.75 -8.63
CA GLY A 156 13.28 24.19 -8.90
C GLY A 156 13.10 24.51 -10.39
N HIS A 157 12.21 25.46 -10.67
CA HIS A 157 11.97 26.20 -11.93
C HIS A 157 12.73 25.78 -13.21
N THR A 158 12.03 25.19 -14.18
CA THR A 158 12.09 25.57 -15.60
C THR A 158 10.80 25.21 -16.32
N GLU A 159 10.18 26.20 -16.97
CA GLU A 159 9.02 26.06 -17.86
C GLU A 159 9.38 25.23 -19.11
N ALA A 160 8.73 24.07 -19.27
CA ALA A 160 8.46 23.49 -20.57
C ALA A 160 7.17 22.66 -20.48
N LEU A 161 6.26 22.89 -21.42
CA LEU A 161 4.95 22.27 -21.54
C LEU A 161 5.05 20.74 -21.64
N ALA A 162 4.99 20.06 -20.49
CA ALA A 162 4.78 18.61 -20.37
C ALA A 162 3.35 18.35 -19.88
N PRO A 163 2.70 17.23 -20.27
CA PRO A 163 1.33 16.93 -19.85
C PRO A 163 1.25 16.92 -18.32
N ARG A 164 0.35 17.76 -17.79
CA ARG A 164 0.27 18.24 -16.41
C ARG A 164 -0.16 17.19 -15.38
N TRP A 165 -0.15 15.91 -15.73
CA TRP A 165 -0.61 14.83 -14.86
C TRP A 165 0.30 13.61 -15.02
N ARG A 166 1.12 13.37 -14.00
CA ARG A 166 1.90 12.14 -13.81
C ARG A 166 1.18 11.28 -12.76
N PRO A 167 0.46 10.21 -13.15
CA PRO A 167 -0.26 9.34 -12.21
C PRO A 167 0.66 8.73 -11.15
N GLU A 168 1.92 8.46 -11.51
CA GLU A 168 2.95 7.96 -10.61
C GLU A 168 3.19 8.89 -9.40
N GLU A 169 3.43 10.19 -9.62
CA GLU A 169 3.70 11.16 -8.54
C GLU A 169 2.49 11.34 -7.60
N SER A 170 1.28 11.43 -8.17
CA SER A 170 0.04 11.60 -7.40
C SER A 170 -0.28 10.39 -6.52
N MET A 171 0.10 9.18 -6.95
CA MET A 171 -0.18 7.96 -6.20
C MET A 171 0.83 7.73 -5.08
N PHE A 172 2.11 8.10 -5.26
CA PHE A 172 3.06 8.12 -4.16
C PHE A 172 2.62 9.11 -3.07
N ASP A 173 2.13 10.28 -3.47
CA ASP A 173 1.53 11.22 -2.52
C ASP A 173 0.26 10.66 -1.86
N GLU A 174 -0.57 9.89 -2.57
CA GLU A 174 -1.74 9.21 -1.99
C GLU A 174 -1.37 8.07 -1.04
N ILE A 175 -0.38 7.26 -1.39
CA ILE A 175 0.17 6.20 -0.55
C ILE A 175 0.81 6.82 0.70
N LYS A 176 1.56 7.92 0.55
CA LYS A 176 2.07 8.74 1.66
C LYS A 176 0.93 9.35 2.49
N ASN A 177 -0.14 9.84 1.87
CA ASN A 177 -1.30 10.40 2.57
C ASN A 177 -2.05 9.32 3.36
N VAL A 178 -2.19 8.11 2.83
CA VAL A 178 -2.81 6.95 3.52
C VAL A 178 -1.94 6.47 4.66
N ALA A 179 -0.62 6.50 4.50
CA ALA A 179 0.33 6.33 5.59
C ALA A 179 0.24 7.44 6.66
N ALA A 180 -0.02 8.68 6.24
CA ALA A 180 -0.19 9.83 7.12
C ALA A 180 -1.58 9.89 7.81
N MET A 181 -2.59 9.19 7.28
CA MET A 181 -3.95 9.11 7.86
C MET A 181 -3.97 8.54 9.29
N VAL A 182 -2.91 7.85 9.73
CA VAL A 182 -2.82 7.29 11.10
C VAL A 182 -2.46 8.36 12.14
N GLY A 183 -1.97 9.52 11.71
CA GLY A 183 -1.51 10.60 12.61
C GLY A 183 -0.34 10.21 13.52
N PRO A 184 0.34 11.18 14.15
CA PRO A 184 1.38 10.91 15.14
C PRO A 184 0.74 10.54 16.49
N TRP A 185 0.55 9.25 16.75
CA TRP A 185 0.16 8.72 18.07
C TRP A 185 0.97 7.46 18.43
#